data_AF-A0ABD0ZFG0-F1
#
_entry.id   AF-A0ABD0ZFG0-F1
#
_cell.length_a   1.000
_cell.length_b   1.000
_cell.length_c   1.000
_cell.angle_alpha   90.00
_cell.angle_beta   90.00
_cell.angle_gamma   90.00
#
_symmetry.space_group_name_H-M   'P 1'
#
loop_
_entity.id
_entity.type
_entity.pdbx_description
1 polymer ?
#
loop_
_entity_poly.entity_id
_entity_poly.type
_entity_poly.pdbx_seq_one_letter_code
_entity_poly.pdbx_strand_id
1 'polypeptide(L)'
;MSSYLDVNIVTNSRFDAKWLKVDLREAMKRPQLAHYWNELVKDGELFGNFSETLLNSAGALARKGDNGVYYCGLRVLNCSCCDGICGPQRGCNCGPCQQLTLDAPHLQSVPKPTPSHQILSSWTWAPAQSNIFIIIISSFILCVISFIIH
;
A
#
# COMPACT_ATOMS: atom_id res chain seq x y z
N MET A 1 -6.75 -13.91 11.65
CA MET A 1 -5.45 -13.22 11.58
C MET A 1 -5.67 -11.92 10.83
N SER A 2 -5.54 -10.78 11.50
CA SER A 2 -5.79 -9.46 10.93
C SER A 2 -4.57 -9.02 10.12
N SER A 3 -4.68 -9.00 8.79
CA SER A 3 -3.64 -8.47 7.91
C SER A 3 -3.61 -6.95 8.04
N TYR A 4 -2.68 -6.42 8.84
CA TYR A 4 -2.46 -4.99 8.95
C TYR A 4 -1.72 -4.52 7.69
N LEU A 5 -2.44 -3.88 6.76
CA LEU A 5 -1.86 -3.18 5.63
C LEU A 5 -1.39 -1.82 6.13
N ASP A 6 -0.07 -1.62 6.20
CA ASP A 6 0.51 -0.31 6.46
C ASP A 6 0.53 0.48 5.15
N VAL A 7 -0.40 1.43 5.02
CA VAL A 7 -0.57 2.29 3.84
C VAL A 7 -0.22 3.70 4.25
N ASN A 8 0.88 4.21 3.70
CA ASN A 8 1.33 5.57 3.95
C ASN A 8 0.98 6.45 2.76
N ILE A 9 0.37 7.60 3.04
CA ILE A 9 0.05 8.62 2.04
C ILE A 9 1.19 9.63 2.05
N VAL A 10 1.91 9.82 0.93
CA VAL A 10 2.91 10.90 0.86
C VAL A 10 2.17 12.22 0.70
N THR A 11 2.40 13.17 1.60
CA THR A 11 1.97 14.55 1.38
C THR A 11 2.82 15.17 0.27
N ASN A 12 2.39 15.03 -0.98
CA ASN A 12 2.99 15.74 -2.09
C ASN A 12 2.31 17.10 -2.25
N SER A 13 3.07 18.20 -2.32
CA SER A 13 2.54 19.52 -2.69
C SER A 13 1.84 19.54 -4.06
N ARG A 14 2.03 18.46 -4.84
CA ARG A 14 1.36 18.15 -6.09
C ARG A 14 0.52 16.87 -5.98
N PHE A 15 -0.29 16.68 -4.93
CA PHE A 15 -1.46 15.80 -5.14
C PHE A 15 -2.12 16.28 -6.42
N ASP A 16 -2.20 15.40 -7.42
CA ASP A 16 -2.67 15.81 -8.72
C ASP A 16 -4.05 16.42 -8.52
N ALA A 17 -4.25 17.67 -8.96
CA ALA A 17 -5.48 18.40 -8.69
C ALA A 17 -6.72 17.69 -9.23
N LYS A 18 -6.54 16.66 -10.08
CA LYS A 18 -7.58 15.72 -10.47
C LYS A 18 -8.23 15.00 -9.29
N TRP A 19 -7.48 14.64 -8.24
CA TRP A 19 -8.00 13.93 -7.07
C TRP A 19 -8.92 14.79 -6.20
N LEU A 20 -8.66 16.10 -6.14
CA LEU A 20 -9.54 17.07 -5.47
C LEU A 20 -10.92 17.18 -6.13
N LYS A 21 -11.05 16.73 -7.39
CA LYS A 21 -12.29 16.77 -8.17
C LYS A 21 -13.01 15.43 -8.22
N VAL A 22 -12.45 14.38 -7.58
CA VAL A 22 -13.08 13.06 -7.58
C VAL A 22 -14.32 13.09 -6.70
N ASP A 23 -15.46 12.71 -7.27
CA ASP A 23 -16.69 12.50 -6.50
C ASP A 23 -16.51 11.28 -5.59
N LEU A 24 -16.49 11.53 -4.28
CA LEU A 24 -16.33 10.49 -3.26
C LEU A 24 -17.42 9.41 -3.34
N ARG A 25 -18.66 9.77 -3.71
CA ARG A 25 -19.75 8.80 -3.86
C ARG A 25 -19.50 7.87 -5.03
N GLU A 26 -18.96 8.40 -6.14
CA GLU A 26 -18.62 7.61 -7.32
C GLU A 26 -17.38 6.75 -7.06
N ALA A 27 -16.37 7.29 -6.36
CA ALA A 27 -15.14 6.59 -6.01
C ALA A 27 -15.36 5.35 -5.13
N MET A 28 -16.40 5.36 -4.30
CA MET A 28 -16.74 4.21 -3.46
C MET A 28 -17.49 3.10 -4.21
N LYS A 29 -17.88 3.31 -5.48
CA LYS A 29 -18.47 2.24 -6.30
C LYS A 29 -17.39 1.24 -6.70
N ARG A 30 -17.69 -0.06 -6.59
CA ARG A 30 -16.71 -1.16 -6.78
C ARG A 30 -15.79 -1.05 -8.01
N PRO A 31 -16.27 -0.82 -9.24
CA PRO A 31 -15.38 -0.74 -10.40
C PRO A 31 -14.48 0.50 -10.35
N GLN A 32 -14.98 1.62 -9.81
CA GLN A 32 -14.27 2.88 -9.74
C GLN A 32 -13.23 2.91 -8.63
N LEU A 33 -13.51 2.25 -7.50
CA LEU A 33 -12.56 2.11 -6.40
C LEU A 33 -11.27 1.43 -6.87
N ALA A 34 -11.39 0.32 -7.60
CA ALA A 34 -10.25 -0.40 -8.16
C ALA A 34 -9.49 0.45 -9.19
N HIS A 35 -10.21 1.19 -10.02
CA HIS A 35 -9.61 2.10 -10.99
C HIS A 35 -8.79 3.21 -10.31
N TYR A 36 -9.39 3.93 -9.35
CA TYR A 36 -8.71 5.01 -8.61
C TYR A 36 -7.54 4.50 -7.78
N TRP A 37 -7.67 3.34 -7.14
CA TRP A 37 -6.55 2.70 -6.45
C TRP A 37 -5.36 2.46 -7.38
N ASN A 38 -5.60 1.90 -8.57
CA ASN A 38 -4.54 1.64 -9.54
C ASN A 38 -3.88 2.92 -10.05
N GLU A 39 -4.67 3.96 -10.34
CA GLU A 39 -4.14 5.26 -10.76
C GLU A 39 -3.34 5.94 -9.63
N LEU A 40 -3.79 5.88 -8.37
CA LEU A 40 -3.03 6.39 -7.22
C LEU A 40 -1.66 5.69 -7.04
N VAL A 41 -1.61 4.37 -7.24
CA VAL A 41 -0.37 3.59 -7.20
C VAL A 41 0.53 3.94 -8.39
N LYS A 42 -0.04 4.06 -9.59
CA LYS A 42 0.67 4.40 -10.83
C LYS A 42 1.28 5.80 -10.78
N ASP A 43 0.55 6.75 -10.20
CA ASP A 43 0.98 8.13 -10.02
C ASP A 43 1.99 8.29 -8.87
N GLY A 44 2.23 7.23 -8.09
CA GLY A 44 3.14 7.24 -6.95
C GLY A 44 2.61 8.05 -5.77
N GLU A 45 1.30 8.23 -5.69
CA GLU A 45 0.65 8.90 -4.55
C GLU A 45 0.36 7.91 -3.40
N LEU A 46 0.16 6.64 -3.74
CA LEU A 46 0.14 5.53 -2.79
C LEU A 46 1.40 4.67 -2.95
N PHE A 47 2.07 4.44 -1.84
CA PHE A 47 3.20 3.53 -1.72
C PHE A 47 3.06 2.72 -0.44
N GLY A 48 3.66 1.55 -0.41
CA GLY A 48 3.58 0.64 0.72
C GLY A 48 4.31 -0.65 0.41
N ASN A 49 4.07 -1.68 1.22
CA ASN A 49 4.80 -2.95 1.10
C ASN A 49 4.64 -3.60 -0.29
N PHE A 50 3.60 -3.22 -1.05
CA PHE A 50 3.28 -3.77 -2.37
C PHE A 50 4.09 -3.10 -3.49
N SER A 51 4.77 -1.99 -3.20
CA SER A 51 5.59 -1.26 -4.16
C SER A 51 7.06 -1.57 -3.96
N GLU A 52 7.81 -1.76 -5.05
CA GLU A 52 9.28 -1.91 -5.02
C GLU A 52 10.00 -0.57 -4.71
N THR A 53 9.22 0.49 -4.46
CA THR A 53 9.68 1.85 -4.22
C THR A 53 9.69 2.19 -2.73
N LEU A 54 10.75 2.86 -2.28
CA LEU A 54 10.88 3.33 -0.90
C LEU A 54 10.97 4.86 -0.86
N LEU A 55 10.52 5.45 0.24
CA LEU A 55 10.61 6.89 0.47
C LEU A 55 12.00 7.24 1.00
N ASN A 56 12.68 8.21 0.38
CA ASN A 56 13.93 8.73 0.89
C ASN A 56 13.70 9.83 1.95
N SER A 57 14.77 10.29 2.61
CA SER A 57 14.73 11.35 3.63
C SER A 57 14.24 12.71 3.12
N ALA A 58 14.18 12.91 1.79
CA ALA A 58 13.62 14.11 1.16
C ALA A 58 12.13 13.96 0.79
N GLY A 59 11.48 12.87 1.20
CA GLY A 59 10.07 12.59 0.88
C GLY A 59 9.82 12.21 -0.57
N ALA A 60 10.86 11.84 -1.32
CA ALA A 60 10.74 11.39 -2.71
C ALA A 60 10.77 9.86 -2.78
N LEU A 61 9.87 9.30 -3.58
CA LEU A 61 9.89 7.88 -3.91
C LEU A 61 11.11 7.56 -4.77
N ALA A 62 11.84 6.53 -4.38
CA ALA A 62 13.01 6.03 -5.08
C ALA A 62 12.85 4.56 -5.44
N ARG A 63 13.33 4.20 -6.63
CA ARG A 63 13.30 2.82 -7.15
C ARG A 63 14.69 2.20 -7.04
N LYS A 64 14.75 0.93 -6.69
CA LYS A 64 16.00 0.16 -6.71
C LYS A 64 16.40 -0.12 -8.17
N GLY A 65 17.61 0.28 -8.56
CA GLY A 65 18.20 -0.11 -9.83
C GLY A 65 18.80 -1.52 -9.77
N ASP A 66 19.18 -2.06 -10.92
CA ASP A 66 19.78 -3.40 -11.03
C ASP A 66 21.10 -3.53 -10.25
N ASN A 67 21.80 -2.42 -10.04
CA ASN A 67 23.01 -2.33 -9.23
C ASN A 67 22.73 -2.30 -7.71
N GLY A 68 21.48 -2.41 -7.29
CA GLY A 68 21.06 -2.38 -5.90
C GLY A 68 20.94 -0.99 -5.27
N VAL A 69 21.26 0.07 -6.02
CA VAL A 69 21.21 1.47 -5.56
C VAL A 69 19.83 2.07 -5.84
N TYR A 70 19.33 2.89 -4.92
CA TYR A 70 18.04 3.55 -5.08
C TYR A 70 18.16 4.88 -5.81
N TYR A 71 17.21 5.22 -6.68
CA TYR A 71 17.19 6.50 -7.41
C TYR A 71 15.78 7.11 -7.44
N CYS A 72 15.66 8.41 -7.15
CA CYS A 72 14.36 9.11 -7.16
C CYS A 72 13.93 9.62 -8.54
N GLY A 73 14.82 9.68 -9.53
CA GLY A 73 14.49 10.18 -10.88
C GLY A 73 14.18 11.68 -10.95
N LEU A 74 14.33 12.42 -9.85
CA LEU A 74 14.05 13.86 -9.80
C LEU A 74 15.28 14.67 -10.20
N ARG A 75 15.05 15.87 -10.75
CA ARG A 75 16.08 16.86 -11.05
C ARG A 75 16.49 17.62 -9.78
N VAL A 76 17.33 16.99 -8.95
CA VAL A 76 17.73 17.50 -7.63
C VAL A 76 19.22 17.78 -7.51
N LEU A 77 19.98 17.58 -8.59
CA LEU A 77 21.43 17.70 -8.59
C LEU A 77 21.86 18.99 -9.30
N ASN A 78 22.81 19.70 -8.69
CA ASN A 78 23.44 20.89 -9.26
C ASN A 78 24.88 20.63 -9.75
N CYS A 79 25.23 19.35 -9.99
CA CYS A 79 26.53 18.98 -10.54
C CYS A 79 26.66 19.37 -12.02
N SER A 80 27.87 19.74 -12.43
CA SER A 80 28.22 19.89 -13.86
C SER A 80 28.59 18.56 -14.54
N CYS A 81 28.75 17.47 -13.78
CA CYS A 81 29.14 16.15 -14.31
C CYS A 81 27.95 15.27 -14.76
N CYS A 82 26.73 15.77 -14.68
CA CYS A 82 25.50 15.00 -14.77
C CYS A 82 24.41 15.81 -15.50
N ASP A 83 23.33 15.18 -15.95
CA ASP A 83 22.17 15.88 -16.54
C ASP A 83 21.26 16.57 -15.50
N GLY A 84 21.64 16.49 -14.21
CA GLY A 84 20.92 17.04 -13.06
C GLY A 84 19.86 16.09 -12.48
N ILE A 85 19.60 14.95 -13.11
CA ILE A 85 18.57 13.98 -12.71
C ILE A 85 19.20 12.86 -11.89
N CYS A 86 18.59 12.47 -10.78
CA CYS A 86 19.10 11.33 -9.99
C CYS A 86 18.74 10.00 -10.66
N GLY A 87 19.71 9.33 -11.30
CA GLY A 87 19.48 8.07 -12.01
C GLY A 87 20.77 7.33 -12.38
N PRO A 88 20.69 6.05 -12.79
CA PRO A 88 21.86 5.17 -12.97
C PRO A 88 22.68 5.42 -14.23
N GLN A 89 22.10 6.02 -15.28
CA GLN A 89 22.77 6.15 -16.59
C GLN A 89 23.52 7.48 -16.77
N ARG A 90 22.84 8.60 -16.55
CA ARG A 90 23.34 9.96 -16.85
C ARG A 90 23.34 10.88 -15.62
N GLY A 91 22.93 10.33 -14.49
CA GLY A 91 22.72 11.02 -13.24
C GLY A 91 23.72 10.61 -12.18
N CYS A 92 23.98 11.48 -11.21
CA CYS A 92 24.58 11.04 -9.95
C CYS A 92 23.50 10.49 -9.02
N ASN A 93 23.91 9.74 -8.01
CA ASN A 93 22.99 9.38 -6.93
C ASN A 93 22.89 10.55 -5.94
N CYS A 94 21.69 11.06 -5.67
CA CYS A 94 21.54 12.18 -4.73
C CYS A 94 21.73 11.71 -3.28
N GLY A 95 22.17 12.62 -2.39
CA GLY A 95 22.44 12.30 -0.98
C GLY A 95 21.31 11.53 -0.27
N PRO A 96 20.04 11.96 -0.38
CA PRO A 96 18.92 11.23 0.21
C PRO A 96 18.77 9.79 -0.31
N CYS A 97 19.04 9.54 -1.60
CA CYS A 97 18.97 8.21 -2.19
C CYS A 97 20.19 7.33 -1.84
N GLN A 98 21.35 7.94 -1.63
CA GLN A 98 22.54 7.24 -1.12
C GLN A 98 22.24 6.70 0.28
N GLN A 99 21.71 7.55 1.15
CA GLN A 99 21.32 7.16 2.51
C GLN A 99 20.24 6.08 2.49
N LEU A 100 19.20 6.24 1.68
CA LEU A 100 18.16 5.22 1.53
C LEU A 100 18.72 3.85 1.11
N THR A 101 19.77 3.82 0.28
CA THR A 101 20.40 2.56 -0.14
C THR A 101 21.03 1.82 1.04
N LEU A 102 21.59 2.55 2.01
CA LEU A 102 22.16 1.99 3.24
C LEU A 102 21.06 1.53 4.20
N ASP A 103 19.95 2.25 4.28
CA ASP A 103 18.86 1.99 5.21
C ASP A 103 17.88 0.90 4.71
N ALA A 104 17.77 0.72 3.39
CA ALA A 104 16.82 -0.19 2.75
C ALA A 104 16.83 -1.64 3.27
N PRO A 105 17.98 -2.28 3.57
CA PRO A 105 18.01 -3.63 4.14
C PRO A 105 17.26 -3.75 5.47
N HIS A 106 17.24 -2.67 6.27
CA HIS A 106 16.53 -2.63 7.55
C HIS A 106 15.03 -2.34 7.37
N LEU A 107 14.65 -1.64 6.30
CA LEU A 107 13.25 -1.33 5.97
C LEU A 107 12.53 -2.50 5.29
N GLN A 108 13.26 -3.35 4.57
CA GLN A 108 12.73 -4.51 3.83
C GLN A 108 12.54 -5.78 4.68
N SER A 109 12.80 -5.73 5.99
CA SER A 109 12.54 -6.87 6.88
C SER A 109 11.04 -7.16 7.09
N VAL A 110 10.15 -6.33 6.52
CA VAL A 110 8.71 -6.59 6.50
C VAL A 110 8.40 -7.56 5.34
N PRO A 111 7.74 -8.70 5.61
CA PRO A 111 7.43 -9.69 4.57
C PRO A 111 6.72 -9.05 3.38
N LYS A 112 7.12 -9.45 2.15
CA LYS A 112 6.41 -9.08 0.91
C LYS A 112 4.91 -9.29 1.13
N PRO A 113 4.08 -8.27 0.87
CA PRO A 113 2.67 -8.36 1.19
C PRO A 113 2.02 -9.36 0.26
N THR A 114 1.01 -9.99 0.82
CA THR A 114 0.09 -10.87 0.12
C THR A 114 -0.46 -10.13 -1.11
N PRO A 115 -0.40 -10.71 -2.32
CA PRO A 115 -0.94 -10.12 -3.54
C PRO A 115 -2.34 -9.54 -3.34
N SER A 116 -2.62 -8.39 -3.96
CA SER A 116 -3.91 -7.70 -3.83
C SER A 116 -5.10 -8.61 -4.16
N HIS A 117 -4.97 -9.50 -5.15
CA HIS A 117 -5.99 -10.50 -5.47
C HIS A 117 -6.30 -11.43 -4.28
N GLN A 118 -5.29 -11.86 -3.53
CA GLN A 118 -5.49 -12.71 -2.36
C GLN A 118 -6.17 -11.93 -1.22
N ILE A 119 -5.80 -10.68 -0.99
CA ILE A 119 -6.45 -9.81 0.00
C ILE A 119 -7.91 -9.55 -0.38
N LEU A 120 -8.16 -9.12 -1.62
CA LEU A 120 -9.51 -8.89 -2.15
C LEU A 120 -10.34 -10.17 -2.11
N SER A 121 -9.75 -11.33 -2.44
CA SER A 121 -10.43 -12.63 -2.37
C SER A 121 -10.83 -13.01 -0.95
N SER A 122 -10.02 -12.65 0.05
CA SER A 122 -10.32 -12.90 1.46
C SER A 122 -11.49 -12.06 1.96
N TRP A 123 -11.73 -10.89 1.36
CA TRP A 123 -12.87 -10.03 1.68
C TRP A 123 -14.13 -10.47 0.96
N THR A 124 -14.00 -10.99 -0.28
CA THR A 124 -15.15 -11.50 -1.04
C THR A 124 -15.60 -12.89 -0.61
N TRP A 125 -14.71 -13.68 -0.01
CA TRP A 125 -14.94 -15.08 0.32
C TRP A 125 -14.51 -15.45 1.74
N ALA A 126 -14.46 -14.50 2.68
CA ALA A 126 -14.50 -14.90 4.09
C ALA A 126 -15.67 -15.87 4.22
N PRO A 127 -15.46 -17.12 4.70
CA PRO A 127 -16.59 -17.96 5.00
C PRO A 127 -17.43 -17.14 5.96
N ALA A 128 -18.65 -16.74 5.54
CA ALA A 128 -19.64 -16.17 6.44
C ALA A 128 -19.56 -17.04 7.68
N GLN A 129 -19.12 -16.50 8.82
CA GLN A 129 -18.73 -17.27 10.01
C GLN A 129 -19.77 -18.36 10.26
N SER A 130 -19.51 -19.53 9.70
CA SER A 130 -20.53 -20.55 9.59
C SER A 130 -20.36 -21.37 10.84
N ASN A 131 -21.43 -21.37 11.64
CA ASN A 131 -21.79 -22.40 12.60
C ASN A 131 -21.43 -22.21 14.08
N ILE A 132 -20.87 -21.09 14.54
CA ILE A 132 -20.77 -20.87 16.01
C ILE A 132 -22.01 -20.16 16.58
N PHE A 133 -22.56 -19.16 15.88
CA PHE A 133 -23.76 -18.46 16.35
C PHE A 133 -25.05 -19.32 16.28
N ILE A 134 -25.18 -20.20 15.26
CA ILE A 134 -26.38 -21.05 15.11
C ILE A 134 -26.38 -22.21 16.11
N ILE A 135 -25.21 -22.74 16.49
CA ILE A 135 -25.13 -23.81 17.51
C ILE A 135 -25.41 -23.25 18.90
N ILE A 136 -24.89 -22.06 19.23
CA ILE A 136 -25.15 -21.44 20.53
C ILE A 136 -26.63 -21.04 20.66
N ILE A 137 -27.26 -20.51 19.61
CA ILE A 137 -28.68 -20.15 19.65
C ILE A 137 -29.58 -21.40 19.69
N SER A 138 -29.25 -22.46 18.95
CA SER A 138 -30.04 -23.70 19.00
C SER A 138 -29.91 -24.43 20.35
N SER A 139 -28.71 -24.45 20.97
CA SER A 139 -28.52 -24.98 22.33
C SER A 139 -29.21 -24.13 23.40
N PHE A 140 -29.26 -22.80 23.25
CA PHE A 140 -29.96 -21.93 24.21
C PHE A 140 -31.49 -22.07 24.11
N ILE A 141 -32.03 -22.16 22.89
CA ILE A 141 -33.47 -22.36 22.66
C ILE A 141 -33.94 -23.74 23.17
N LEU A 142 -33.18 -24.81 22.92
CA LEU A 142 -33.49 -26.16 23.45
C LEU A 142 -33.40 -26.23 24.98
N CYS A 143 -32.47 -25.50 25.60
CA CYS A 143 -32.34 -25.43 27.06
C CYS A 143 -33.50 -24.66 27.70
N VAL A 144 -33.92 -23.54 27.11
CA VAL A 144 -35.05 -22.74 27.60
C VAL A 144 -36.38 -23.48 27.42
N ILE A 145 -36.59 -24.20 26.31
CA ILE A 145 -37.81 -25.00 26.08
C ILE A 145 -37.89 -26.17 27.07
N SER A 146 -36.76 -26.80 27.43
CA SER A 146 -36.72 -27.90 28.41
C SER A 146 -37.01 -27.44 29.85
N PHE A 147 -36.77 -26.15 30.16
CA PHE A 147 -37.03 -25.57 31.48
C PHE A 147 -38.47 -25.05 31.66
N ILE A 148 -39.26 -24.99 30.59
CA ILE A 148 -40.66 -24.52 30.60
C ILE A 148 -41.66 -25.69 30.59
N ILE A 149 -41.21 -26.93 30.33
CA ILE A 149 -42.06 -28.14 30.21
C ILE A 149 -41.96 -29.05 31.47
N HIS A 150 -41.32 -28.58 32.54
CA HIS A 150 -41.39 -29.14 33.90
C HIS A 150 -41.75 -28.03 34.89
#